data_AF-A0A7K1APK7-F1
#
_entry.id   AF-A0A7K1APK7-F1
#
_cell.length_a   1.000
_cell.length_b   1.000
_cell.length_c   1.000
_cell.angle_alpha   90.00
_cell.angle_beta   90.00
_cell.angle_gamma   90.00
#
_symmetry.space_group_name_H-M   'P 1'
#
loop_
_entity.id
_entity.type
_entity.pdbx_description
1 polymer ?
#
loop_
_entity_poly.entity_id
_entity_poly.type
_entity_poly.pdbx_seq_one_letter_code
_entity_poly.pdbx_strand_id
1 'polypeptide(L)'
;MSVTLDSNQWNLVYNVFSFGLISMLACTVYTLVSQSRVLPKYRNALVMSSMVTFIAGYHYFRIFNSFGEASEGMAVNVSGEQGAFNEAYRYVDWLLTVPLLLVEVIAVLALAKEVSKSLIMRLVPASAAMIALGYPGE
;
A
#
# COMPACT_ATOMS: atom_id res chain seq x y z
N MET A 1 8.37 -24.65 -1.91
CA MET A 1 7.07 -24.74 -2.59
C MET A 1 7.10 -23.78 -3.77
N SER A 2 6.71 -24.21 -4.96
CA SER A 2 6.72 -23.36 -6.15
C SER A 2 5.40 -23.47 -6.90
N VAL A 3 4.96 -22.37 -7.51
CA VAL A 3 3.79 -22.34 -8.39
C VAL A 3 4.26 -22.15 -9.83
N THR A 4 3.89 -23.06 -10.71
CA THR A 4 4.17 -22.94 -12.15
C THR A 4 3.03 -22.24 -12.85
N LEU A 5 3.32 -21.10 -13.48
CA LEU A 5 2.38 -20.31 -14.27
C LEU A 5 2.52 -20.65 -15.75
N ASP A 6 1.48 -20.44 -16.55
CA ASP A 6 1.64 -20.35 -18.00
C ASP A 6 2.14 -18.95 -18.43
N SER A 7 2.61 -18.83 -19.67
CA SER A 7 3.18 -17.57 -20.19
C SER A 7 2.23 -16.39 -20.07
N ASN A 8 0.92 -16.59 -20.24
CA ASN A 8 -0.04 -15.51 -20.12
C ASN A 8 -0.24 -15.11 -18.66
N GLN A 9 -0.32 -16.06 -17.75
CA GLN A 9 -0.46 -15.83 -16.32
C GLN A 9 0.73 -15.06 -15.75
N TRP A 10 1.96 -15.47 -16.07
CA TRP A 10 3.16 -14.78 -15.58
C TRP A 10 3.26 -13.36 -16.15
N ASN A 11 3.06 -13.20 -17.46
CA ASN A 11 3.08 -11.88 -18.09
C ASN A 11 1.98 -10.97 -17.53
N LEU A 12 0.81 -11.53 -17.21
CA LEU A 12 -0.27 -10.77 -16.58
C LEU A 12 0.15 -10.26 -15.21
N VAL A 13 0.64 -11.13 -14.31
CA VAL A 13 1.07 -10.75 -12.96
C VAL A 13 2.19 -9.71 -13.02
N TYR A 14 3.19 -9.93 -13.88
CA TYR A 14 4.29 -8.99 -14.10
C TYR A 14 3.78 -7.61 -14.52
N ASN A 15 2.93 -7.54 -15.53
CA ASN A 15 2.40 -6.28 -16.03
C ASN A 15 1.45 -5.60 -15.03
N VAL A 16 0.71 -6.36 -14.23
CA VAL A 16 -0.16 -5.80 -13.16
C VAL A 16 0.66 -5.17 -12.05
N PHE A 17 1.78 -5.77 -11.64
CA PHE A 17 2.68 -5.15 -10.67
C PHE A 17 3.33 -3.87 -11.22
N SER A 18 3.76 -3.89 -12.49
CA SER A 18 4.26 -2.69 -13.18
C SER A 18 3.20 -1.58 -13.26
N PHE A 19 1.98 -1.94 -13.63
CA PHE A 19 0.83 -1.02 -13.68
C PHE A 19 0.51 -0.43 -12.30
N GLY A 20 0.49 -1.26 -11.25
CA GLY A 20 0.28 -0.82 -9.88
C GLY A 20 1.35 0.19 -9.43
N LEU A 21 2.62 -0.11 -9.68
CA LEU A 21 3.74 0.77 -9.36
C LEU A 21 3.58 2.16 -9.99
N ILE A 22 3.41 2.23 -11.31
CA ILE A 22 3.34 3.53 -11.99
C ILE A 22 2.08 4.30 -11.61
N SER A 23 0.96 3.60 -11.39
CA SER A 23 -0.30 4.22 -10.97
C SER A 23 -0.17 4.91 -9.62
N MET A 24 0.52 4.28 -8.66
CA MET A 24 0.77 4.86 -7.35
C MET A 24 1.66 6.11 -7.44
N LEU A 25 2.77 6.03 -8.16
CA LEU A 25 3.68 7.17 -8.35
C LEU A 25 3.00 8.35 -9.09
N ALA A 26 2.22 8.06 -10.13
CA ALA A 26 1.46 9.09 -10.83
C ALA A 26 0.42 9.74 -9.92
N CYS A 27 -0.27 8.95 -9.09
CA CYS A 27 -1.23 9.47 -8.11
C CYS A 27 -0.56 10.36 -7.05
N THR A 28 0.64 9.99 -6.58
CA THR A 28 1.44 10.84 -5.68
C THR A 28 1.69 12.21 -6.28
N VAL A 29 2.19 12.25 -7.52
CA VAL A 29 2.46 13.53 -8.20
C VAL A 29 1.17 14.31 -8.39
N TYR A 30 0.11 13.66 -8.87
CA TYR A 30 -1.19 14.29 -9.10
C TYR A 30 -1.75 14.93 -7.83
N THR A 31 -1.74 14.22 -6.71
CA THR A 31 -2.30 14.70 -5.43
C THR A 31 -1.46 15.83 -4.82
N LEU A 32 -0.12 15.79 -4.97
CA LEU A 32 0.75 16.91 -4.57
C LEU A 32 0.48 18.17 -5.38
N VAL A 33 0.37 18.07 -6.71
CA VAL A 33 0.13 19.26 -7.56
C VAL A 33 -1.30 19.78 -7.47
N SER A 34 -2.25 18.94 -7.05
CA SER A 34 -3.67 19.30 -6.96
C SER A 34 -4.07 20.01 -5.68
N GLN A 35 -3.15 20.24 -4.73
CA GLN A 35 -3.44 20.89 -3.44
C GLN A 35 -4.13 22.26 -3.57
N SER A 36 -3.75 23.05 -4.59
CA SER A 36 -4.35 24.37 -4.82
C SER A 36 -5.79 24.30 -5.33
N ARG A 37 -6.25 23.14 -5.83
CA ARG A 37 -7.58 22.91 -6.38
C ARG A 37 -8.64 22.59 -5.31
N VAL A 38 -8.22 22.43 -4.05
CA VAL A 38 -9.12 22.20 -2.92
C VAL A 38 -9.06 23.34 -1.91
N LEU A 39 -10.13 23.48 -1.12
CA LEU A 39 -10.18 24.44 -0.03
C LEU A 39 -9.00 24.21 0.95
N PRO A 40 -8.43 25.27 1.55
CA PRO A 40 -7.27 25.16 2.43
C PRO A 40 -7.40 24.10 3.52
N LYS A 41 -8.60 23.95 4.10
CA LYS A 41 -8.89 22.95 5.14
C LYS A 41 -8.73 21.49 4.71
N TYR A 42 -8.78 21.19 3.41
CA TYR A 42 -8.65 19.83 2.87
C TYR A 42 -7.26 19.52 2.31
N ARG A 43 -6.35 20.49 2.25
CA ARG A 43 -5.02 20.30 1.64
C ARG A 43 -4.19 19.25 2.36
N ASN A 44 -4.30 19.18 3.68
CA ASN A 44 -3.61 18.16 4.48
C ASN A 44 -4.10 16.74 4.15
N ALA A 45 -5.38 16.58 3.76
CA ALA A 45 -5.87 15.30 3.27
C ALA A 45 -5.16 14.88 1.98
N LEU A 46 -5.01 15.80 1.02
CA LEU A 46 -4.26 15.53 -0.23
C LEU A 46 -2.78 15.22 0.03
N VAL A 47 -2.15 15.85 1.02
CA VAL A 47 -0.77 15.49 1.44
C VAL A 47 -0.74 14.05 1.93
N MET A 48 -1.70 13.64 2.75
CA MET A 48 -1.79 12.26 3.23
C MET A 48 -2.02 11.28 2.07
N SER A 49 -2.90 11.59 1.10
CA SER A 49 -3.06 10.75 -0.09
C SER A 49 -1.75 10.62 -0.88
N SER A 50 -0.99 11.71 -0.98
CA SER A 50 0.33 11.73 -1.64
C SER A 50 1.32 10.82 -0.92
N MET A 51 1.39 10.91 0.42
CA MET A 51 2.26 10.06 1.23
C MET A 51 1.87 8.58 1.11
N VAL A 52 0.57 8.27 1.21
CA VAL A 52 0.06 6.90 1.10
C VAL A 52 0.43 6.29 -0.26
N THR A 53 0.16 7.01 -1.34
CA THR A 53 0.47 6.52 -2.69
C THR A 53 1.97 6.42 -2.94
N PHE A 54 2.79 7.28 -2.34
CA PHE A 54 4.23 7.19 -2.45
C PHE A 54 4.78 5.94 -1.74
N ILE A 55 4.33 5.70 -0.51
CA ILE A 55 4.69 4.51 0.28
C ILE A 55 4.24 3.25 -0.46
N ALA A 56 3.01 3.23 -0.98
CA ALA A 56 2.50 2.12 -1.78
C ALA A 56 3.32 1.91 -3.05
N GLY A 57 3.70 2.99 -3.76
CA GLY A 57 4.57 2.93 -4.93
C GLY A 57 5.92 2.28 -4.62
N TYR A 58 6.58 2.69 -3.53
CA TYR A 58 7.82 2.04 -3.08
C TYR A 58 7.62 0.54 -2.81
N HIS A 59 6.53 0.14 -2.15
CA HIS A 59 6.28 -1.27 -1.85
C HIS A 59 5.90 -2.07 -3.10
N TYR A 60 5.16 -1.50 -4.05
CA TYR A 60 4.93 -2.13 -5.36
C TYR A 60 6.22 -2.35 -6.13
N PHE A 61 7.18 -1.44 -6.05
CA PHE A 61 8.51 -1.65 -6.63
C PHE A 61 9.22 -2.84 -5.98
N ARG A 62 9.15 -2.97 -4.64
CA ARG A 62 9.72 -4.12 -3.92
C ARG A 62 9.03 -5.44 -4.26
N ILE A 63 7.71 -5.46 -4.34
CA ILE A 63 6.90 -6.62 -4.73
C ILE A 63 7.23 -7.04 -6.16
N PHE A 64 7.33 -6.08 -7.08
CA PHE A 64 7.66 -6.33 -8.47
C PHE A 64 9.03 -6.97 -8.64
N ASN A 65 10.05 -6.43 -7.96
CA ASN A 65 11.39 -7.02 -7.97
C ASN A 65 11.38 -8.41 -7.33
N SER A 66 10.70 -8.58 -6.19
CA SER A 66 10.60 -9.88 -5.52
C SER A 66 9.93 -10.93 -6.38
N PHE A 67 8.92 -10.57 -7.18
CA PHE A 67 8.28 -11.49 -8.13
C PHE A 67 9.27 -11.97 -9.21
N GLY A 68 10.06 -11.05 -9.76
CA GLY A 68 11.10 -11.39 -10.74
C GLY A 68 12.22 -12.25 -10.14
N GLU A 69 12.72 -11.86 -8.97
CA GLU A 69 13.81 -12.56 -8.25
C GLU A 69 13.40 -13.97 -7.79
N ALA A 70 12.12 -14.16 -7.43
CA ALA A 70 11.58 -15.46 -7.03
C ALA A 70 11.20 -16.35 -8.22
N SER A 71 11.27 -15.85 -9.46
CA SER A 71 10.88 -16.59 -10.67
C SER A 71 12.09 -17.25 -11.34
N GLU A 72 12.03 -18.57 -11.55
CA GLU A 72 12.92 -19.29 -12.45
C GLU A 72 12.12 -19.83 -13.65
N GLY A 73 12.26 -19.15 -14.79
CA GLY A 73 11.38 -19.36 -15.94
C GLY A 73 9.93 -19.02 -15.58
N MET A 74 9.07 -20.04 -15.58
CA MET A 74 7.65 -19.90 -15.31
C MET A 74 7.25 -20.35 -13.89
N ALA A 75 8.21 -20.82 -13.10
CA ALA A 75 8.00 -21.26 -11.74
C ALA A 75 8.35 -20.14 -10.75
N VAL A 76 7.41 -19.79 -9.87
CA VAL A 76 7.60 -18.78 -8.83
C VAL A 76 7.79 -19.49 -7.50
N ASN A 77 8.90 -19.23 -6.81
CA ASN A 77 9.14 -19.74 -5.47
C ASN A 77 8.26 -19.00 -4.46
N VAL A 78 7.37 -19.73 -3.78
CA VAL A 78 6.45 -19.22 -2.75
C VAL A 78 6.66 -19.96 -1.42
N SER A 79 7.86 -20.50 -1.19
CA SER A 79 8.16 -21.31 0.00
C SER A 79 8.20 -20.52 1.31
N GLY A 80 8.32 -19.19 1.25
CA GLY A 80 8.63 -18.35 2.41
C GLY A 80 10.10 -18.38 2.83
N GLU A 81 10.95 -19.15 2.16
CA GLU A 81 12.39 -19.17 2.41
C GLU A 81 13.11 -17.95 1.80
N GLN A 82 14.39 -17.79 2.12
CA GLN A 82 15.21 -16.74 1.50
C GLN A 82 15.20 -16.87 -0.02
N GLY A 83 14.80 -15.79 -0.71
CA GLY A 83 14.67 -15.75 -2.17
C GLY A 83 13.30 -16.18 -2.70
N ALA A 84 12.37 -16.60 -1.84
CA ALA A 84 10.96 -16.73 -2.23
C ALA A 84 10.29 -15.37 -2.39
N PHE A 85 9.14 -15.36 -3.08
CA PHE A 85 8.28 -14.20 -3.20
C PHE A 85 7.89 -13.69 -1.81
N ASN A 86 8.16 -12.41 -1.55
CA ASN A 86 8.05 -11.85 -0.21
C ASN A 86 6.73 -11.08 -0.05
N GLU A 87 5.77 -11.74 0.58
CA GLU A 87 4.44 -11.19 0.86
C GLU A 87 4.46 -10.12 1.97
N ALA A 88 5.50 -10.13 2.82
CA ALA A 88 5.63 -9.19 3.94
C ALA A 88 5.72 -7.73 3.49
N TYR A 89 6.19 -7.44 2.26
CA TYR A 89 6.21 -6.08 1.74
C TYR A 89 4.81 -5.45 1.73
N ARG A 90 3.76 -6.23 1.50
CA ARG A 90 2.39 -5.71 1.51
C ARG A 90 1.89 -5.42 2.93
N TYR A 91 2.29 -6.23 3.90
CA TYR A 91 1.97 -6.00 5.31
C TYR A 91 2.68 -4.77 5.89
N VAL A 92 3.96 -4.57 5.52
CA VAL A 92 4.70 -3.38 5.93
C VAL A 92 4.11 -2.11 5.28
N ASP A 93 3.70 -2.19 4.01
CA ASP A 93 2.93 -1.12 3.35
C ASP A 93 1.65 -0.79 4.14
N TRP A 94 0.83 -1.80 4.47
CA TRP A 94 -0.42 -1.59 5.20
C TRP A 94 -0.23 -1.05 6.61
N LEU A 95 0.81 -1.48 7.32
CA LEU A 95 1.12 -0.97 8.65
C LEU A 95 1.34 0.55 8.65
N LEU A 96 1.85 1.09 7.54
CA LEU A 96 2.05 2.53 7.34
C LEU A 96 0.81 3.21 6.74
N THR A 97 0.23 2.64 5.69
CA THR A 97 -0.79 3.30 4.86
C THR A 97 -2.19 3.22 5.44
N VAL A 98 -2.58 2.12 6.09
CA VAL A 98 -3.94 1.99 6.66
C VAL A 98 -4.20 3.02 7.76
N PRO A 99 -3.28 3.24 8.73
CA PRO A 99 -3.42 4.34 9.68
C PRO A 99 -3.54 5.72 9.02
N LEU A 100 -2.71 6.00 8.02
CA LEU A 100 -2.72 7.29 7.31
C LEU A 100 -4.05 7.52 6.57
N LEU A 101 -4.58 6.49 5.90
CA LEU A 101 -5.88 6.54 5.24
C LEU A 101 -7.01 6.83 6.23
N LEU A 102 -6.98 6.25 7.43
CA LEU A 102 -7.98 6.55 8.47
C LEU A 102 -7.90 8.00 8.94
N VAL A 103 -6.69 8.51 9.16
CA VAL A 103 -6.48 9.92 9.52
C VAL A 103 -6.94 10.85 8.40
N GLU A 104 -6.68 10.49 7.14
CA GLU A 104 -7.13 11.21 5.96
C GLU A 104 -8.66 11.32 5.88
N VAL A 105 -9.36 10.18 6.05
CA VAL A 105 -10.84 10.17 6.06
C VAL A 105 -11.37 11.06 7.18
N ILE A 106 -10.81 10.97 8.38
CA ILE A 106 -11.25 11.81 9.51
C ILE A 106 -11.00 13.30 9.22
N ALA A 107 -9.90 13.64 8.55
CA ALA A 107 -9.57 15.01 8.18
C ALA A 107 -10.58 15.61 7.18
N VAL A 108 -11.12 14.81 6.24
CA VAL A 108 -12.10 15.31 5.27
C VAL A 108 -13.53 15.41 5.83
N LEU A 109 -13.87 14.63 6.86
CA LEU A 109 -15.20 14.64 7.47
C LEU A 109 -15.53 15.94 8.24
N ALA A 110 -14.55 16.79 8.49
CA ALA A 110 -14.73 18.09 9.16
C ALA A 110 -15.49 18.01 10.51
N LEU A 111 -15.23 16.96 11.28
CA LEU A 111 -15.89 16.71 12.57
C LEU A 111 -15.43 17.69 13.66
N ALA A 112 -16.23 17.78 14.73
CA ALA A 112 -15.81 18.45 15.95
C ALA A 112 -14.52 17.82 16.50
N LYS A 113 -13.61 18.65 17.02
CA LYS A 113 -12.25 18.26 17.43
C LYS A 113 -12.24 17.04 18.36
N GLU A 114 -13.13 16.99 19.34
CA GLU A 114 -13.21 15.88 20.30
C GLU A 114 -13.65 14.57 19.64
N VAL A 115 -14.55 14.63 18.65
CA VAL A 115 -14.97 13.46 17.88
C VAL A 115 -13.83 12.96 17.00
N SER A 116 -13.14 13.85 16.28
CA SER A 116 -11.96 13.49 15.47
C SER A 116 -10.88 12.84 16.32
N LYS A 117 -10.57 13.42 17.50
CA LYS A 117 -9.57 12.88 18.42
C LYS A 117 -9.96 11.50 18.93
N SER A 118 -11.22 11.31 19.34
CA SER A 118 -11.74 10.02 19.79
C SER A 118 -11.63 8.94 18.69
N LEU A 119 -12.00 9.28 17.45
CA LEU A 119 -11.88 8.36 16.32
C LEU A 119 -10.43 8.00 16.02
N ILE A 120 -9.52 8.97 15.94
CA ILE A 120 -8.10 8.71 15.68
C ILE A 120 -7.51 7.78 16.75
N MET A 121 -7.76 8.09 18.04
CA MET A 121 -7.23 7.29 19.17
C MET A 121 -7.76 5.86 19.22
N ARG A 122 -8.91 5.59 18.59
CA ARG A 122 -9.49 4.25 18.52
C ARG A 122 -9.06 3.52 17.24
N LEU A 123 -9.19 4.18 16.10
CA LEU A 123 -9.07 3.53 14.78
C LEU A 123 -7.61 3.34 14.36
N VAL A 124 -6.71 4.29 14.64
CA VAL A 124 -5.30 4.15 14.26
C VAL A 124 -4.64 2.97 14.99
N PRO A 125 -4.68 2.86 16.33
CA PRO A 125 -4.12 1.70 17.01
C PRO A 125 -4.82 0.38 16.65
N ALA A 126 -6.15 0.40 16.48
CA ALA A 126 -6.89 -0.79 16.06
C ALA A 126 -6.46 -1.27 14.68
N SER A 127 -6.22 -0.36 13.73
CA SER A 127 -5.73 -0.72 12.40
C SER A 127 -4.31 -1.29 12.42
N ALA A 128 -3.41 -0.72 13.23
CA ALA A 128 -2.07 -1.26 13.41
C ALA A 128 -2.11 -2.67 14.04
N ALA A 129 -2.96 -2.87 15.06
CA ALA A 129 -3.18 -4.16 15.68
C ALA A 129 -3.77 -5.18 14.70
N MET A 130 -4.73 -4.78 13.85
CA MET A 130 -5.31 -5.62 12.82
C MET A 130 -4.23 -6.17 11.86
N ILE A 131 -3.33 -5.32 11.38
CA ILE A 131 -2.24 -5.74 10.48
C ILE A 131 -1.23 -6.62 11.22
N ALA A 132 -0.81 -6.21 12.43
CA ALA A 132 0.18 -6.94 13.22
C ALA A 132 -0.30 -8.34 13.67
N LEU A 133 -1.59 -8.47 13.98
CA LEU A 133 -2.20 -9.75 14.36
C LEU A 133 -2.63 -10.58 13.15
N GLY A 134 -2.85 -9.96 11.99
CA GLY A 134 -3.19 -10.64 10.75
C GLY A 134 -1.98 -11.27 10.06
N TYR A 135 -0.82 -10.62 10.11
CA TYR A 135 0.39 -11.10 9.42
C TYR A 135 0.82 -12.53 9.79
N PRO A 136 0.84 -12.95 11.07
CA PRO A 136 1.22 -14.31 11.43
C PRO A 136 0.23 -15.40 11.00
N GLY A 137 -0.96 -15.02 10.51
CA GLY A 137 -1.99 -15.95 10.06
C GLY A 137 -1.93 -16.30 8.58
N GLU A 138 -1.05 -15.65 7.81
CA GLU A 138 -0.73 -16.01 6.42
C GLU A 138 0.50 -16.92 6.37
#